data_AF-A0A1B9I0Q6-F1
#
_entry.id   AF-A0A1B9I0Q6-F1
#
_cell.length_a   1.000
_cell.length_b   1.000
_cell.length_c   1.000
_cell.angle_alpha   90.00
_cell.angle_beta   90.00
_cell.angle_gamma   90.00
#
_symmetry.space_group_name_H-M   'P 1'
#
loop_
_entity.id
_entity.type
_entity.pdbx_description
1 polymer ?
#
loop_
_entity_poly.entity_id
_entity_poly.type
_entity_poly.pdbx_seq_one_letter_code
_entity_poly.pdbx_strand_id
1 'polypeptide(L)'
;MTTLLILPPHLLETIQDLLSEDVDLPKTLREELKRTTDQQQTNQPEQDVQDVTSREYENPIAQTKGESHSNQMILTEQPKPLTIPHETIEKLSRWAGLEGAKTQLIRKGLDPNKFTSISLLAGTEIYIPPNELERLKAAENPEKVNPFIPSYLNPNHKPPSIGSEYRKLSKTISTILNILFSIFGSSIAVYLVCKSSSGYSNEISLLLSILTGLIVGIADLILIYLYSDKLDKGRKESHKIGLKMLRGTGALQDNEEQSPIQDEDEKEDNTIVDLEAKEITQSTGRKVDIRLRRRGLKSEI
;
A
#
# COMPACT_ATOMS: atom_id res chain seq x y z
N MET A 1 -22.28 -10.59 -11.90
CA MET A 1 -21.71 -10.23 -10.58
C MET A 1 -22.77 -10.53 -9.55
N THR A 2 -22.50 -11.42 -8.60
CA THR A 2 -23.45 -11.76 -7.55
C THR A 2 -23.42 -10.67 -6.49
N THR A 3 -24.49 -9.89 -6.37
CA THR A 3 -24.65 -8.91 -5.30
C THR A 3 -25.01 -9.65 -4.01
N LEU A 4 -24.20 -9.41 -2.97
CA LEU A 4 -24.40 -9.97 -1.65
C LEU A 4 -25.07 -8.93 -0.76
N LEU A 5 -26.12 -9.33 -0.05
CA LEU A 5 -26.91 -8.46 0.82
C LEU A 5 -26.76 -8.90 2.27
N ILE A 6 -26.51 -7.94 3.16
CA ILE A 6 -26.55 -8.14 4.60
C ILE A 6 -28.00 -8.09 5.04
N LEU A 7 -28.47 -9.18 5.66
CA LEU A 7 -29.85 -9.24 6.15
C LEU A 7 -29.96 -8.62 7.55
N PRO A 8 -31.00 -7.80 7.79
CA PRO A 8 -31.38 -7.41 9.13
C PRO A 8 -32.02 -8.60 9.89
N PRO A 9 -31.96 -8.60 11.23
CA PRO A 9 -32.36 -9.74 12.06
C PRO A 9 -33.82 -10.16 11.88
N HIS A 10 -34.74 -9.21 11.71
CA HIS A 10 -36.17 -9.50 11.53
C HIS A 10 -36.49 -10.24 10.23
N LEU A 11 -35.70 -10.02 9.16
CA LEU A 11 -35.86 -10.76 7.91
C LEU A 11 -35.35 -12.19 8.05
N LEU A 12 -34.33 -12.40 8.88
CA LEU A 12 -33.85 -13.74 9.18
C LEU A 12 -34.89 -14.55 9.95
N GLU A 13 -35.53 -13.95 10.96
CA GLU A 13 -36.66 -14.57 11.67
C GLU A 13 -37.79 -14.92 10.70
N THR A 14 -38.15 -14.00 9.80
CA THR A 14 -39.20 -14.23 8.80
C THR A 14 -38.86 -15.38 7.84
N ILE A 15 -37.59 -15.51 7.45
CA ILE A 15 -37.12 -16.62 6.60
C ILE A 15 -37.09 -17.94 7.39
N GLN A 16 -36.69 -17.91 8.67
CA GLN A 16 -36.69 -19.09 9.54
C GLN A 16 -38.12 -19.59 9.77
N ASP A 17 -39.06 -18.69 10.02
CA ASP A 17 -40.49 -19.00 10.12
C ASP A 17 -40.98 -19.70 8.84
N LEU A 18 -40.65 -19.14 7.66
CA LEU A 18 -40.98 -19.75 6.38
C LEU A 18 -40.37 -21.15 6.20
N LEU A 19 -39.13 -21.36 6.66
CA LEU A 19 -38.43 -22.64 6.54
C LEU A 19 -38.97 -23.70 7.50
N SER A 20 -39.45 -23.28 8.68
CA SER A 20 -40.08 -24.15 9.68
C SER A 20 -41.47 -24.63 9.24
N GLU A 21 -42.18 -23.81 8.47
CA GLU A 21 -43.47 -24.17 7.90
C GLU A 21 -43.32 -25.13 6.71
N ASP A 22 -44.21 -26.12 6.64
CA ASP A 22 -44.27 -27.06 5.51
C ASP A 22 -45.00 -26.43 4.31
N VAL A 23 -44.32 -25.49 3.67
CA VAL A 23 -44.77 -24.82 2.44
C VAL A 23 -44.07 -25.44 1.23
N ASP A 24 -44.77 -25.52 0.09
CA ASP A 24 -44.26 -26.10 -1.16
C ASP A 24 -43.30 -25.11 -1.86
N LEU A 25 -42.13 -24.90 -1.25
CA LEU A 25 -41.04 -24.12 -1.80
C LEU A 25 -40.32 -24.92 -2.88
N PRO A 26 -39.91 -24.28 -4.01
CA PRO A 26 -38.97 -24.88 -4.95
C PRO A 26 -37.72 -25.39 -4.22
N LYS A 27 -37.33 -26.64 -4.47
CA LYS A 27 -36.23 -27.32 -3.76
C LYS A 27 -34.93 -26.51 -3.78
N THR A 28 -34.59 -25.92 -4.93
CA THR A 28 -33.41 -25.06 -5.11
C THR A 28 -33.42 -23.85 -4.18
N LEU A 29 -34.59 -23.20 -4.03
CA LEU A 29 -34.76 -22.04 -3.16
C LEU A 29 -34.67 -22.43 -1.68
N ARG A 30 -35.29 -23.56 -1.31
CA ARG A 30 -35.24 -24.08 0.06
C ARG A 30 -33.82 -24.45 0.46
N GLU A 31 -33.06 -25.08 -0.42
CA GLU A 31 -31.65 -25.43 -0.20
C GLU A 31 -30.76 -24.18 -0.10
N GLU A 32 -30.94 -23.18 -0.97
CA GLU A 32 -30.21 -21.90 -0.89
C GLU A 32 -30.48 -21.18 0.43
N LEU A 33 -31.75 -21.04 0.83
CA LEU A 33 -32.14 -20.38 2.08
C LEU A 33 -31.62 -21.14 3.31
N LYS A 34 -31.72 -22.47 3.33
CA LYS A 34 -31.14 -23.31 4.38
C LYS A 34 -29.64 -23.13 4.46
N ARG A 35 -28.94 -23.21 3.34
CA ARG A 35 -27.48 -22.99 3.30
C ARG A 35 -27.08 -21.64 3.87
N THR A 36 -27.83 -20.57 3.58
CA THR A 36 -27.54 -19.23 4.12
C THR A 36 -27.86 -19.10 5.60
N THR A 37 -28.89 -19.78 6.10
CA THR A 37 -29.27 -19.77 7.52
C THR A 37 -28.38 -20.71 8.36
N ASP A 38 -27.90 -21.82 7.81
CA ASP A 38 -26.97 -22.74 8.48
C ASP A 38 -25.56 -22.13 8.61
N GLN A 39 -25.12 -21.39 7.58
CA GLN A 39 -23.88 -20.59 7.64
C GLN A 39 -23.92 -19.53 8.75
N GLN A 40 -25.11 -19.11 9.20
CA GLN A 40 -25.28 -18.17 10.30
C GLN A 40 -24.95 -18.81 11.65
N GLN A 41 -25.38 -20.07 11.88
CA GLN A 41 -25.15 -20.77 13.14
C GLN A 41 -23.66 -21.10 13.34
N THR A 42 -22.94 -21.35 12.24
CA THR A 42 -21.53 -21.76 12.30
C THR A 42 -20.58 -20.58 12.56
N ASN A 43 -20.96 -19.36 12.17
CA ASN A 43 -20.09 -18.17 12.24
C ASN A 43 -20.38 -17.25 13.43
N GLN A 44 -21.24 -17.63 14.37
CA GLN A 44 -21.27 -16.96 15.68
C GLN A 44 -20.06 -17.48 16.46
N PRO A 45 -18.97 -16.70 16.62
CA PRO A 45 -17.95 -17.08 17.59
C PRO A 45 -18.70 -17.19 18.91
N GLU A 46 -18.61 -18.35 19.56
CA GLU A 46 -19.02 -18.50 20.95
C GLU A 46 -18.36 -17.33 21.69
N GLN A 47 -19.16 -16.32 22.02
CA GLN A 47 -18.73 -15.27 22.93
C GLN A 47 -18.65 -15.98 24.28
N ASP A 48 -17.53 -16.67 24.49
CA ASP A 48 -17.14 -17.15 25.78
C ASP A 48 -16.94 -15.88 26.60
N VAL A 49 -18.00 -15.51 27.33
CA VAL A 49 -18.03 -14.41 28.29
C VAL A 49 -17.09 -14.82 29.41
N GLN A 50 -15.79 -14.71 29.16
CA GLN A 50 -14.83 -14.60 30.23
C GLN A 50 -15.07 -13.24 30.87
N ASP A 51 -15.81 -13.32 31.96
CA ASP A 51 -16.00 -12.33 33.00
C ASP A 51 -14.63 -11.77 33.44
N VAL A 52 -14.13 -10.77 32.70
CA VAL A 52 -12.96 -9.99 33.11
C VAL A 52 -13.44 -9.05 34.20
N THR A 53 -13.45 -9.60 35.41
CA THR A 53 -13.66 -8.89 36.65
C THR A 53 -12.73 -7.68 36.71
N SER A 54 -13.33 -6.51 36.89
CA SER A 54 -12.71 -5.22 37.15
C SER A 54 -11.54 -5.36 38.14
N ARG A 55 -10.31 -5.08 37.69
CA ARG A 55 -9.21 -4.68 38.57
C ARG A 55 -8.79 -3.26 38.23
N GLU A 56 -9.46 -2.36 38.93
CA GLU A 56 -8.99 -1.04 39.31
C GLU A 56 -7.66 -1.17 40.06
N TYR A 57 -6.57 -0.64 39.50
CA TYR A 57 -5.42 -0.16 40.28
C TYR A 57 -4.71 0.99 39.56
N GLU A 58 -4.31 1.92 40.40
CA GLU A 58 -3.72 3.23 40.17
C GLU A 58 -2.31 3.18 39.53
N ASN A 59 -1.97 4.32 38.92
CA ASN A 59 -0.65 4.91 38.54
C ASN A 59 0.58 4.56 39.45
N PRO A 60 1.86 4.94 39.15
CA PRO A 60 2.45 5.72 38.02
C PRO A 60 3.82 5.21 37.45
N ILE A 61 4.26 5.85 36.35
CA ILE A 61 5.64 6.22 35.92
C ILE A 61 6.83 5.30 36.29
N ALA A 62 7.45 4.66 35.29
CA ALA A 62 8.90 4.45 35.23
C ALA A 62 9.39 4.22 33.78
N GLN A 63 10.45 4.94 33.42
CA GLN A 63 11.18 4.81 32.15
C GLN A 63 11.99 3.51 32.13
N THR A 64 11.86 2.72 31.07
CA THR A 64 12.88 1.73 30.69
C THR A 64 13.05 1.65 29.18
N LYS A 65 14.34 1.64 28.82
CA LYS A 65 14.92 1.54 27.48
C LYS A 65 14.57 0.21 26.82
N GLY A 66 14.21 0.29 25.54
CA GLY A 66 14.86 -0.47 24.48
C GLY A 66 14.64 -1.97 24.45
N GLU A 67 13.45 -2.40 24.03
CA GLU A 67 13.27 -3.70 23.37
C GLU A 67 12.42 -3.52 22.11
N SER A 68 13.02 -3.88 20.96
CA SER A 68 12.35 -3.96 19.67
C SER A 68 11.40 -5.15 19.67
N HIS A 69 10.19 -4.98 20.20
CA HIS A 69 9.09 -5.87 19.88
C HIS A 69 8.68 -5.64 18.43
N SER A 70 8.96 -6.64 17.60
CA SER A 70 8.33 -6.83 16.30
C SER A 70 6.82 -6.85 16.53
N ASN A 71 6.16 -5.71 16.35
CA ASN A 71 4.71 -5.60 16.26
C ASN A 71 4.28 -6.33 14.98
N GLN A 72 4.23 -7.66 15.03
CA GLN A 72 3.39 -8.42 14.13
C GLN A 72 1.96 -7.97 14.42
N MET A 73 1.43 -7.11 13.55
CA MET A 73 0.00 -6.81 13.53
C MET A 73 -0.70 -8.15 13.31
N ILE A 74 -1.24 -8.71 14.40
CA ILE A 74 -2.20 -9.79 14.34
C ILE A 74 -3.34 -9.23 13.50
N LEU A 75 -3.45 -9.68 12.25
CA LEU A 75 -4.53 -9.33 11.36
C LEU A 75 -5.77 -10.00 11.97
N THR A 76 -6.49 -9.27 12.82
CA THR A 76 -7.77 -9.75 13.33
C THR A 76 -8.71 -9.82 12.14
N GLU A 77 -8.87 -11.01 11.59
CA GLU A 77 -9.78 -11.29 10.49
C GLU A 77 -11.18 -10.93 10.98
N GLN A 78 -11.72 -9.81 10.51
CA GLN A 78 -13.04 -9.36 10.96
C GLN A 78 -14.08 -10.41 10.55
N PRO A 79 -14.99 -10.79 11.47
CA PRO A 79 -16.00 -11.78 11.16
C PRO A 79 -16.80 -11.30 9.96
N LYS A 80 -16.84 -12.12 8.90
CA LYS A 80 -17.57 -11.80 7.68
C LYS A 80 -19.07 -11.66 8.03
N PRO A 81 -19.72 -10.52 7.75
CA PRO A 81 -21.13 -10.34 8.07
C PRO A 81 -21.98 -11.33 7.27
N LEU A 82 -23.16 -11.63 7.79
CA LEU A 82 -24.07 -12.58 7.17
C LEU A 82 -24.58 -12.04 5.83
N THR A 83 -24.32 -12.76 4.75
CA THR A 83 -24.72 -12.32 3.41
C THR A 83 -25.57 -13.35 2.67
N ILE A 84 -26.63 -12.88 2.02
CA ILE A 84 -27.45 -13.66 1.08
C ILE A 84 -27.28 -13.12 -0.35
N PRO A 85 -27.26 -13.98 -1.38
CA PRO A 85 -27.31 -13.52 -2.76
C PRO A 85 -28.64 -12.84 -3.07
N HIS A 86 -28.59 -11.70 -3.77
CA HIS A 86 -29.78 -10.97 -4.22
C HIS A 86 -30.73 -11.85 -5.05
N GLU A 87 -30.17 -12.73 -5.89
CA GLU A 87 -30.96 -13.64 -6.74
C GLU A 87 -31.88 -14.56 -5.92
N THR A 88 -31.45 -15.00 -4.73
CA THR A 88 -32.26 -15.85 -3.85
C THR A 88 -33.45 -15.08 -3.27
N ILE A 89 -33.24 -13.82 -2.86
CA ILE A 89 -34.32 -12.93 -2.42
C ILE A 89 -35.30 -12.64 -3.56
N GLU A 90 -34.78 -12.39 -4.76
CA GLU A 90 -35.62 -12.10 -5.93
C GLU A 90 -36.49 -13.31 -6.29
N LYS A 91 -35.90 -14.52 -6.34
CA LYS A 91 -36.65 -15.77 -6.55
C LYS A 91 -37.71 -15.98 -5.46
N LEU A 92 -37.39 -15.68 -4.20
CA LEU A 92 -38.34 -15.81 -3.08
C LEU A 92 -39.52 -14.84 -3.26
N SER A 93 -39.23 -13.60 -3.62
CA SER A 93 -40.27 -12.60 -3.87
C SER A 93 -41.17 -12.94 -5.06
N ARG A 94 -40.58 -13.48 -6.15
CA ARG A 94 -41.33 -13.94 -7.32
C ARG A 94 -42.21 -15.13 -6.97
N TRP A 95 -41.68 -16.09 -6.23
CA TRP A 95 -42.44 -17.25 -5.76
C TRP A 95 -43.60 -16.81 -4.87
N ALA A 96 -43.36 -15.95 -3.87
CA ALA A 96 -44.41 -15.43 -2.98
C ALA A 96 -45.48 -14.60 -3.73
N GLY A 97 -45.14 -14.04 -4.89
CA GLY A 97 -46.06 -13.34 -5.78
C GLY A 97 -47.01 -14.25 -6.59
N LEU A 98 -46.73 -15.55 -6.69
CA LEU A 98 -47.59 -16.51 -7.39
C LEU A 98 -48.86 -16.78 -6.59
N GLU A 99 -50.02 -16.83 -7.25
CA GLU A 99 -51.32 -17.05 -6.58
C GLU A 99 -51.37 -18.36 -5.77
N GLY A 100 -50.72 -19.43 -6.28
CA GLY A 100 -50.59 -20.70 -5.56
C GLY A 100 -49.78 -20.57 -4.27
N ALA A 101 -48.68 -19.82 -4.29
CA ALA A 101 -47.86 -19.60 -3.09
C ALA A 101 -48.58 -18.69 -2.08
N LYS A 102 -49.26 -17.63 -2.54
CA LYS A 102 -50.04 -16.74 -1.66
C LYS A 102 -51.09 -17.50 -0.86
N THR A 103 -51.86 -18.36 -1.53
CA THR A 103 -52.90 -19.17 -0.86
C THR A 103 -52.30 -20.15 0.15
N GLN A 104 -51.13 -20.73 -0.15
CA GLN A 104 -50.40 -21.57 0.79
C GLN A 104 -49.90 -20.79 2.02
N LEU A 105 -49.30 -19.61 1.81
CA LEU A 105 -48.82 -18.74 2.89
C LEU A 105 -49.97 -18.32 3.81
N ILE A 106 -51.09 -17.85 3.24
CA ILE A 106 -52.28 -17.46 4.00
C ILE A 106 -52.86 -18.64 4.79
N ARG A 107 -52.91 -19.84 4.18
CA ARG A 107 -53.38 -21.07 4.86
C ARG A 107 -52.52 -21.43 6.07
N LYS A 108 -51.23 -21.09 6.04
CA LYS A 108 -50.27 -21.27 7.13
C LYS A 108 -50.22 -20.09 8.11
N GLY A 109 -51.04 -19.06 7.92
CA GLY A 109 -51.05 -17.87 8.77
C GLY A 109 -49.89 -16.92 8.54
N LEU A 110 -49.13 -17.10 7.45
CA LEU A 110 -48.05 -16.21 7.04
C LEU A 110 -48.60 -15.11 6.12
N ASP A 111 -48.15 -13.87 6.33
CA ASP A 111 -48.56 -12.74 5.49
C ASP A 111 -47.70 -12.71 4.20
N PRO A 112 -48.31 -12.87 3.00
CA PRO A 112 -47.57 -12.81 1.73
C PRO A 112 -46.85 -11.49 1.50
N ASN A 113 -47.35 -10.38 2.08
CA ASN A 113 -46.78 -9.05 1.87
C ASN A 113 -45.36 -8.93 2.45
N LYS A 114 -45.06 -9.67 3.53
CA LYS A 114 -43.72 -9.71 4.14
C LYS A 114 -42.66 -10.30 3.22
N PHE A 115 -43.06 -11.13 2.26
CA PHE A 115 -42.18 -11.77 1.29
C PHE A 115 -42.11 -11.03 -0.05
N THR A 116 -42.72 -9.84 -0.15
CA THR A 116 -42.58 -9.01 -1.35
C THR A 116 -41.14 -8.50 -1.48
N SER A 117 -40.69 -8.25 -2.71
CA SER A 117 -39.32 -7.76 -2.98
C SER A 117 -39.00 -6.50 -2.17
N ILE A 118 -39.98 -5.60 -2.02
CA ILE A 118 -39.82 -4.36 -1.25
C ILE A 118 -39.60 -4.67 0.23
N SER A 119 -40.40 -5.56 0.82
CA SER A 119 -40.25 -5.93 2.23
C SER A 119 -38.96 -6.71 2.50
N LEU A 120 -38.56 -7.60 1.59
CA LEU A 120 -37.33 -8.38 1.73
C LEU A 120 -36.05 -7.57 1.48
N LEU A 121 -36.14 -6.44 0.77
CA LEU A 121 -35.02 -5.53 0.56
C LEU A 121 -34.99 -4.39 1.59
N ALA A 122 -36.09 -4.15 2.30
CA ALA A 122 -36.18 -3.11 3.31
C ALA A 122 -35.18 -3.36 4.44
N GLY A 123 -34.24 -2.44 4.64
CA GLY A 123 -33.21 -2.57 5.67
C GLY A 123 -32.09 -3.56 5.34
N THR A 124 -32.03 -4.08 4.12
CA THR A 124 -30.84 -4.82 3.65
C THR A 124 -29.75 -3.84 3.22
N GLU A 125 -28.49 -4.17 3.56
CA GLU A 125 -27.32 -3.39 3.13
C GLU A 125 -26.54 -4.18 2.08
N ILE A 126 -25.93 -3.50 1.12
CA ILE A 126 -25.08 -4.17 0.13
C ILE A 126 -23.75 -4.50 0.81
N TYR A 127 -23.41 -5.79 0.89
CA TYR A 127 -22.11 -6.21 1.36
C TYR A 127 -21.07 -5.94 0.29
N ILE A 128 -20.11 -5.09 0.63
CA ILE A 128 -18.94 -4.80 -0.19
C ILE A 128 -17.73 -5.41 0.52
N PRO A 129 -16.99 -6.32 -0.13
CA PRO A 129 -15.75 -6.86 0.43
C PRO A 129 -14.80 -5.74 0.87
N PRO A 130 -14.05 -5.90 1.98
CA PRO A 130 -13.19 -4.83 2.50
C PRO A 130 -12.18 -4.31 1.46
N ASN A 131 -11.63 -5.22 0.65
CA ASN A 131 -10.70 -4.87 -0.43
C ASN A 131 -11.34 -3.98 -1.52
N GLU A 132 -12.62 -4.19 -1.80
CA GLU A 132 -13.37 -3.37 -2.76
C GLU A 132 -13.82 -2.05 -2.14
N LEU A 133 -14.15 -2.06 -0.85
CA LEU A 133 -14.51 -0.87 -0.09
C LEU A 133 -13.34 0.13 -0.06
N GLU A 134 -12.11 -0.35 0.12
CA GLU A 134 -10.91 0.48 0.01
C GLU A 134 -10.74 1.10 -1.37
N ARG A 135 -11.02 0.34 -2.43
CA ARG A 135 -11.00 0.84 -3.81
C ARG A 135 -12.05 1.92 -4.04
N LEU A 136 -13.26 1.72 -3.52
CA LEU A 136 -14.34 2.69 -3.62
C LEU A 136 -14.04 3.96 -2.82
N LYS A 137 -13.53 3.84 -1.58
CA LYS A 137 -13.08 4.98 -0.78
C LYS A 137 -11.93 5.75 -1.44
N ALA A 138 -11.03 5.05 -2.12
CA ALA A 138 -9.96 5.68 -2.90
C ALA A 138 -10.51 6.39 -4.15
N ALA A 139 -11.61 5.92 -4.73
CA ALA A 139 -12.29 6.57 -5.86
C ALA A 139 -13.14 7.78 -5.43
N GLU A 140 -13.74 7.75 -4.23
CA GLU A 140 -14.55 8.83 -3.67
C GLU A 140 -13.74 10.11 -3.39
N ASN A 141 -12.43 9.97 -3.15
CA ASN A 141 -11.53 11.09 -2.86
C ASN A 141 -10.68 11.45 -4.09
N PRO A 142 -11.19 12.29 -5.02
CA PRO A 142 -10.46 12.66 -6.23
C PRO A 142 -9.27 13.57 -5.95
N GLU A 143 -8.93 13.91 -4.71
CA GLU A 143 -7.71 14.66 -4.42
C GLU A 143 -6.51 13.74 -4.10
N LYS A 144 -6.78 12.50 -3.72
CA LYS A 144 -5.76 11.54 -3.31
C LYS A 144 -5.33 10.69 -4.51
N VAL A 145 -4.04 10.40 -4.60
CA VAL A 145 -3.51 9.48 -5.62
C VAL A 145 -4.06 8.08 -5.34
N ASN A 146 -4.95 7.59 -6.21
CA ASN A 146 -5.48 6.25 -6.13
C ASN A 146 -4.39 5.22 -6.52
N PRO A 147 -3.99 4.30 -5.62
CA PRO A 147 -2.97 3.29 -5.90
C PRO A 147 -3.44 2.19 -6.86
N PHE A 148 -4.76 2.06 -7.06
CA PHE A 148 -5.36 1.01 -7.89
C PHE A 148 -5.49 1.41 -9.36
N ILE A 149 -5.22 2.69 -9.70
CA ILE A 149 -5.29 3.20 -11.06
C ILE A 149 -3.86 3.44 -11.56
N PRO A 150 -3.50 2.97 -12.77
CA PRO A 150 -2.20 3.27 -13.35
C PRO A 150 -1.92 4.77 -13.36
N SER A 151 -0.69 5.16 -13.07
CA SER A 151 -0.31 6.57 -12.88
C SER A 151 -0.69 7.47 -14.06
N TYR A 152 -0.72 6.95 -15.29
CA TYR A 152 -1.09 7.69 -16.49
C TYR A 152 -2.61 7.92 -16.67
N LEU A 153 -3.46 7.14 -15.98
CA LEU A 153 -4.92 7.32 -15.99
C LEU A 153 -5.43 8.12 -14.78
N ASN A 154 -4.56 8.39 -13.81
CA ASN A 154 -4.96 9.12 -12.62
C ASN A 154 -5.07 10.62 -12.96
N PRO A 155 -6.26 11.23 -12.88
CA PRO A 155 -6.46 12.64 -13.24
C PRO A 155 -5.63 13.60 -12.37
N ASN A 156 -5.17 13.13 -11.20
CA ASN A 156 -4.35 13.90 -10.28
C ASN A 156 -2.87 13.59 -10.37
N HIS A 157 -2.47 12.72 -11.29
CA HIS A 157 -1.06 12.57 -11.63
C HIS A 157 -0.63 13.81 -12.39
N LYS A 158 -0.30 14.86 -11.63
CA LYS A 158 0.31 16.06 -12.19
C LYS A 158 1.55 15.58 -12.94
N PRO A 159 1.65 15.80 -14.27
CA PRO A 159 2.86 15.49 -14.98
C PRO A 159 4.02 16.14 -14.23
N PRO A 160 5.20 15.49 -14.18
CA PRO A 160 6.35 16.01 -13.46
C PRO A 160 6.46 17.50 -13.76
N SER A 161 6.28 18.33 -12.73
CA SER A 161 6.17 19.76 -12.99
C SER A 161 7.46 20.18 -13.66
N ILE A 162 7.36 21.00 -14.70
CA ILE A 162 8.50 21.53 -15.43
C ILE A 162 9.56 22.08 -14.45
N GLY A 163 9.13 22.66 -13.32
CA GLY A 163 10.03 23.12 -12.24
C GLY A 163 10.83 22.02 -11.55
N SER A 164 10.29 20.80 -11.39
CA SER A 164 11.02 19.67 -10.82
C SER A 164 12.11 19.14 -11.75
N GLU A 165 11.88 19.18 -13.06
CA GLU A 165 12.88 18.84 -14.09
C GLU A 165 13.95 19.92 -14.16
N TYR A 166 13.57 21.20 -14.17
CA TYR A 166 14.52 22.32 -14.10
C TYR A 166 15.42 22.24 -12.86
N ARG A 167 14.88 21.86 -11.69
CA ARG A 167 15.69 21.66 -10.49
C ARG A 167 16.67 20.50 -10.58
N LYS A 168 16.34 19.44 -11.34
CA LYS A 168 17.28 18.34 -11.60
C LYS A 168 18.36 18.79 -12.58
N LEU A 169 17.96 19.44 -13.67
CA LEU A 169 18.88 19.99 -14.67
C LEU A 169 19.85 21.02 -14.06
N SER A 170 19.38 21.93 -13.22
CA SER A 170 20.24 22.94 -12.59
C SER A 170 21.30 22.33 -11.68
N LYS A 171 20.97 21.26 -10.95
CA LYS A 171 21.95 20.51 -10.15
C LYS A 171 22.99 19.84 -11.04
N THR A 172 22.57 19.23 -12.14
CA THR A 172 23.48 18.60 -13.10
C THR A 172 24.41 19.64 -13.73
N ILE A 173 23.87 20.77 -14.18
CA ILE A 173 24.64 21.88 -14.76
C ILE A 173 25.65 22.42 -13.75
N SER A 174 25.24 22.64 -12.51
CA SER A 174 26.15 23.11 -11.45
C SER A 174 27.27 22.12 -11.19
N THR A 175 26.99 20.82 -11.27
CA THR A 175 28.00 19.76 -11.09
C THR A 175 29.01 19.79 -12.23
N ILE A 176 28.53 19.87 -13.48
CA ILE A 176 29.37 19.96 -14.68
C ILE A 176 30.27 21.20 -14.64
N LEU A 177 29.72 22.35 -14.26
CA LEU A 177 30.49 23.58 -14.14
C LEU A 177 31.58 23.47 -13.08
N ASN A 178 31.31 22.81 -11.95
CA ASN A 178 32.32 22.61 -10.90
C ASN A 178 33.48 21.73 -11.38
N ILE A 179 33.17 20.65 -12.11
CA ILE A 179 34.18 19.76 -12.70
C ILE A 179 35.04 20.52 -13.73
N LEU A 180 34.41 21.30 -14.62
CA LEU A 180 35.14 22.12 -15.59
C LEU A 180 36.06 23.12 -14.87
N PHE A 181 35.56 23.80 -13.83
CA PHE A 181 36.35 24.76 -13.08
C PHE A 181 37.51 24.09 -12.32
N SER A 182 37.33 22.88 -11.80
CA SER A 182 38.39 22.07 -11.18
C SER A 182 39.52 21.74 -12.16
N ILE A 183 39.18 21.23 -13.36
CA ILE A 183 40.15 20.84 -14.39
C ILE A 183 40.90 22.06 -14.94
N PHE A 184 40.18 23.13 -15.32
CA PHE A 184 40.81 24.33 -15.87
C PHE A 184 41.56 25.11 -14.80
N GLY A 185 41.00 25.22 -13.60
CA GLY A 185 41.61 25.93 -12.48
C GLY A 185 42.95 25.30 -12.07
N SER A 186 43.00 23.97 -11.96
CA SER A 186 44.25 23.25 -11.67
C SER A 186 45.28 23.36 -12.80
N SER A 187 44.85 23.21 -14.06
CA SER A 187 45.74 23.34 -15.23
C SER A 187 46.37 24.74 -15.32
N ILE A 188 45.56 25.79 -15.19
CA ILE A 188 46.03 27.19 -15.22
C ILE A 188 46.95 27.48 -14.02
N ALA A 189 46.61 27.00 -12.83
CA ALA A 189 47.44 27.18 -11.64
C ALA A 189 48.83 26.55 -11.83
N VAL A 190 48.90 25.30 -12.32
CA VAL A 190 50.18 24.62 -12.58
C VAL A 190 50.99 25.34 -13.65
N TYR A 191 50.35 25.80 -14.73
CA TYR A 191 51.01 26.56 -15.77
C TYR A 191 51.64 27.85 -15.22
N LEU A 192 50.88 28.62 -14.44
CA LEU A 192 51.35 29.88 -13.83
C LEU A 192 52.49 29.64 -12.84
N VAL A 193 52.41 28.58 -12.01
CA VAL A 193 53.47 28.23 -11.05
C VAL A 193 54.75 27.80 -11.77
N CYS A 194 54.64 26.95 -12.80
CA CYS A 194 55.80 26.51 -13.58
C CYS A 194 56.50 27.70 -14.26
N LYS A 195 55.71 28.63 -14.82
CA LYS A 195 56.21 29.82 -15.50
C LYS A 195 56.84 30.84 -14.55
N SER A 196 56.26 31.03 -13.36
CA SER A 196 56.65 32.13 -12.46
C SER A 196 57.72 31.72 -11.44
N SER A 197 57.67 30.48 -10.92
CA SER A 197 58.52 30.08 -9.79
C SER A 197 59.63 29.09 -10.16
N SER A 198 59.41 28.23 -11.15
CA SER A 198 60.34 27.12 -11.41
C SER A 198 61.32 27.35 -12.55
N GLY A 199 61.12 28.40 -13.36
CA GLY A 199 61.97 28.69 -14.53
C GLY A 199 61.91 27.62 -15.63
N TYR A 200 60.87 26.78 -15.65
CA TYR A 200 60.69 25.80 -16.73
C TYR A 200 60.42 26.50 -18.07
N SER A 201 60.80 25.85 -19.17
CA SER A 201 60.49 26.35 -20.51
C SER A 201 58.97 26.37 -20.76
N ASN A 202 58.53 27.18 -21.72
CA ASN A 202 57.11 27.31 -22.05
C ASN A 202 56.51 25.97 -22.51
N GLU A 203 57.30 25.12 -23.18
CA GLU A 203 56.86 23.82 -23.65
C GLU A 203 56.63 22.85 -22.48
N ILE A 204 57.54 22.83 -21.50
CA ILE A 204 57.46 21.95 -20.33
C ILE A 204 56.29 22.37 -19.43
N SER A 205 56.12 23.67 -19.21
CA SER A 205 55.00 24.18 -18.40
C SER A 205 53.64 23.88 -19.04
N LEU A 206 53.53 24.01 -20.37
CA LEU A 206 52.33 23.61 -21.11
C LEU A 206 52.06 22.11 -20.95
N LEU A 207 53.07 21.26 -21.16
CA LEU A 207 52.94 19.80 -21.04
C LEU A 207 52.50 19.38 -19.63
N LEU A 208 53.10 19.96 -18.59
CA LEU A 208 52.74 19.69 -17.19
C LEU A 208 51.32 20.12 -16.83
N SER A 209 50.86 21.27 -17.36
CA SER A 209 49.48 21.74 -17.11
C SER A 209 48.43 20.82 -17.74
N ILE A 210 48.66 20.38 -18.98
CA ILE A 210 47.77 19.43 -19.68
C ILE A 210 47.73 18.09 -18.92
N LEU A 211 48.90 17.59 -18.50
CA LEU A 211 49.00 16.35 -17.74
C LEU A 211 48.25 16.46 -16.40
N THR A 212 48.39 17.59 -15.70
CA THR A 212 47.69 17.78 -14.42
C THR A 212 46.18 17.86 -14.61
N GLY A 213 45.71 18.60 -15.61
CA GLY A 213 44.29 18.65 -15.96
C GLY A 213 43.71 17.26 -16.27
N LEU A 214 44.47 16.41 -16.97
CA LEU A 214 44.07 15.03 -17.26
C LEU A 214 43.95 14.17 -16.00
N ILE A 215 44.92 14.26 -15.08
CA ILE A 215 44.88 13.51 -13.81
C ILE A 215 43.67 13.95 -12.96
N VAL A 216 43.45 15.26 -12.81
CA VAL A 216 42.31 15.82 -12.08
C VAL A 216 40.99 15.40 -12.74
N GLY A 217 40.92 15.44 -14.07
CA GLY A 217 39.75 15.01 -14.83
C GLY A 217 39.39 13.55 -14.61
N ILE A 218 40.38 12.64 -14.57
CA ILE A 218 40.15 11.21 -14.26
C ILE A 218 39.64 11.05 -12.83
N ALA A 219 40.23 11.76 -11.86
CA ALA A 219 39.81 11.70 -10.47
C ALA A 219 38.35 12.15 -10.28
N ASP A 220 37.97 13.28 -10.88
CA ASP A 220 36.59 13.79 -10.85
C ASP A 220 35.62 12.81 -11.55
N LEU A 221 36.03 12.17 -12.65
CA LEU A 221 35.20 11.19 -13.37
C LEU A 221 34.90 9.95 -12.52
N ILE A 222 35.90 9.42 -11.81
CA ILE A 222 35.71 8.30 -10.87
C ILE A 222 34.75 8.70 -9.74
N LEU A 223 34.86 9.93 -9.23
CA LEU A 223 33.99 10.43 -8.18
C LEU A 223 32.52 10.51 -8.63
N ILE A 224 32.28 10.99 -9.85
CA ILE A 224 30.94 11.03 -10.46
C ILE A 224 30.39 9.63 -10.66
N TYR A 225 31.23 8.69 -11.09
CA TYR A 225 30.85 7.30 -11.30
C TYR A 225 30.36 6.66 -9.99
N LEU A 226 31.15 6.78 -8.91
CA LEU A 226 30.77 6.30 -7.58
C LEU A 226 29.49 6.95 -7.05
N TYR A 227 29.30 8.24 -7.30
CA TYR A 227 28.11 8.96 -6.89
C TYR A 227 26.86 8.53 -7.68
N SER A 228 27.01 8.30 -8.98
CA SER A 228 25.91 7.84 -9.86
C SER A 228 25.45 6.44 -9.47
N ASP A 229 26.39 5.52 -9.21
CA ASP A 229 26.06 4.17 -8.75
C ASP A 229 25.30 4.18 -7.41
N LYS A 230 25.69 5.06 -6.47
CA LYS A 230 24.94 5.24 -5.20
C LYS A 230 23.53 5.80 -5.43
N LEU A 231 23.36 6.75 -6.34
CA LEU A 231 22.05 7.33 -6.65
C LEU A 231 21.11 6.30 -7.29
N ASP A 232 21.62 5.49 -8.22
CA ASP A 232 20.81 4.49 -8.90
C ASP A 232 20.45 3.34 -7.96
N LYS A 233 21.36 2.90 -7.08
CA LYS A 233 21.04 1.97 -5.99
C LYS A 233 19.94 2.51 -5.08
N GLY A 234 20.05 3.77 -4.65
CA GLY A 234 19.02 4.42 -3.82
C GLY A 234 17.65 4.54 -4.50
N ARG A 235 17.61 4.79 -5.82
CA ARG A 235 16.37 4.78 -6.61
C ARG A 235 15.79 3.38 -6.75
N LYS A 236 16.60 2.38 -7.07
CA LYS A 236 16.16 0.98 -7.16
C LYS A 236 15.60 0.49 -5.82
N GLU A 237 16.26 0.82 -4.71
CA GLU A 237 15.77 0.50 -3.37
C GLU A 237 14.47 1.23 -3.03
N SER A 238 14.39 2.54 -3.30
CA SER A 238 13.16 3.31 -3.08
C SER A 238 11.99 2.79 -3.92
N HIS A 239 12.26 2.38 -5.16
CA HIS A 239 11.26 1.77 -6.04
C HIS A 239 10.85 0.38 -5.56
N LYS A 240 11.80 -0.46 -5.13
CA LYS A 240 11.51 -1.77 -4.53
C LYS A 240 10.71 -1.63 -3.24
N ILE A 241 11.04 -0.66 -2.39
CA ILE A 241 10.30 -0.35 -1.16
C ILE A 241 8.90 0.16 -1.50
N GLY A 242 8.78 1.07 -2.48
CA GLY A 242 7.50 1.56 -2.99
C GLY A 242 6.62 0.43 -3.53
N LEU A 243 7.20 -0.49 -4.32
CA LEU A 243 6.52 -1.70 -4.80
C LEU A 243 6.12 -2.63 -3.67
N LYS A 244 6.98 -2.84 -2.65
CA LYS A 244 6.63 -3.62 -1.46
C LYS A 244 5.49 -2.99 -0.67
N MET A 245 5.47 -1.66 -0.56
CA MET A 245 4.38 -0.91 0.08
C MET A 245 3.09 -0.94 -0.75
N LEU A 246 3.19 -0.92 -2.08
CA LEU A 246 2.06 -1.04 -3.01
C LEU A 246 1.50 -2.46 -3.09
N ARG A 247 2.35 -3.48 -2.92
CA ARG A 247 1.93 -4.89 -2.95
C ARG A 247 0.94 -5.22 -1.83
N GLY A 248 0.86 -4.38 -0.81
CA GLY A 248 -0.18 -4.44 0.23
C GLY A 248 -0.09 -5.70 1.08
N THR A 249 -0.46 -5.58 2.34
CA THR A 249 -0.63 -6.70 3.28
C THR A 249 -1.76 -7.67 2.88
N GLY A 250 -2.40 -7.46 1.73
CA GLY A 250 -3.49 -8.30 1.19
C GLY A 250 -3.06 -9.35 0.17
N ALA A 251 -1.75 -9.46 -0.15
CA ALA A 251 -1.26 -10.65 -0.82
C ALA A 251 -1.33 -11.81 0.19
N LEU A 252 -2.48 -12.49 0.20
CA LEU A 252 -2.65 -13.82 0.76
C LEU A 252 -1.36 -14.59 0.50
N GLN A 253 -0.77 -15.05 1.60
CA GLN A 253 0.34 -15.97 1.63
C GLN A 253 -0.18 -17.31 1.12
N ASP A 254 -0.57 -17.36 -0.16
CA ASP A 254 -0.78 -18.60 -0.86
C ASP A 254 0.59 -19.26 -0.95
N ASN A 255 0.74 -20.29 -0.14
CA ASN A 255 1.89 -21.18 -0.11
C ASN A 255 2.30 -21.56 -1.53
N GLU A 256 3.59 -21.27 -1.80
CA GLU A 256 4.52 -22.07 -2.58
C GLU A 256 4.04 -22.63 -3.93
N GLU A 257 4.55 -22.02 -5.00
CA GLU A 257 5.59 -22.72 -5.76
C GLU A 257 6.52 -21.72 -6.45
N GLN A 258 7.80 -22.00 -6.25
CA GLN A 258 8.93 -21.25 -6.76
C GLN A 258 8.87 -21.17 -8.30
N SER A 259 8.77 -19.97 -8.83
CA SER A 259 9.44 -19.64 -10.08
C SER A 259 10.46 -18.54 -9.78
N PRO A 260 11.77 -18.83 -9.82
CA PRO A 260 12.76 -17.78 -9.85
C PRO A 260 12.60 -17.10 -11.21
N ILE A 261 11.95 -15.93 -11.22
CA ILE A 261 12.22 -14.96 -12.28
C ILE A 261 13.64 -14.49 -11.99
N GLN A 262 14.60 -15.19 -12.59
CA GLN A 262 15.93 -14.70 -12.83
C GLN A 262 15.77 -13.44 -13.66
N ASP A 263 15.81 -12.29 -12.99
CA ASP A 263 16.26 -11.06 -13.63
C ASP A 263 17.75 -11.29 -13.95
N GLU A 264 18.01 -11.88 -15.12
CA GLU A 264 19.31 -11.84 -15.80
C GLU A 264 19.63 -10.37 -16.14
N ASP A 265 20.08 -9.62 -15.15
CA ASP A 265 20.91 -8.45 -15.40
C ASP A 265 22.36 -8.96 -15.51
N GLU A 266 22.77 -9.16 -16.76
CA GLU A 266 24.16 -9.31 -17.20
C GLU A 266 25.07 -8.35 -16.42
N LYS A 267 25.98 -8.92 -15.64
CA LYS A 267 27.23 -8.28 -15.25
C LYS A 267 28.37 -9.09 -15.83
N GLU A 268 28.79 -8.73 -17.02
CA GLU A 268 30.16 -8.94 -17.44
C GLU A 268 31.09 -8.17 -16.49
N ASP A 269 31.75 -8.95 -15.66
CA ASP A 269 33.18 -8.95 -15.39
C ASP A 269 33.94 -7.63 -15.61
N ASN A 270 34.53 -7.12 -14.52
CA ASN A 270 35.93 -6.69 -14.50
C ASN A 270 36.39 -6.56 -13.04
N THR A 271 37.10 -7.60 -12.60
CA THR A 271 38.35 -7.55 -11.83
C THR A 271 38.51 -6.50 -10.73
N ILE A 272 38.28 -6.96 -9.50
CA ILE A 272 39.20 -6.95 -8.34
C ILE A 272 40.25 -5.83 -8.32
N VAL A 273 40.06 -4.85 -7.45
CA VAL A 273 41.11 -4.36 -6.54
C VAL A 273 40.51 -4.26 -5.16
N ASP A 274 40.82 -5.25 -4.32
CA ASP A 274 40.50 -5.28 -2.91
C ASP A 274 41.41 -4.25 -2.20
N LEU A 275 40.84 -3.08 -1.87
CA LEU A 275 41.50 -2.06 -1.07
C LEU A 275 40.91 -2.08 0.33
N GLU A 276 41.62 -2.80 1.18
CA GLU A 276 41.46 -2.85 2.63
C GLU A 276 41.63 -1.44 3.22
N ALA A 277 40.53 -0.83 3.69
CA ALA A 277 40.59 0.37 4.52
C ALA A 277 39.43 0.40 5.52
N LYS A 278 39.80 0.13 6.78
CA LYS A 278 39.31 0.82 7.98
C LYS A 278 38.76 2.22 7.64
N GLU A 279 37.50 2.47 7.98
CA GLU A 279 37.13 3.40 9.06
C GLU A 279 35.61 3.49 9.21
N ILE A 280 35.19 3.36 10.46
CA ILE A 280 33.81 3.41 10.93
C ILE A 280 33.34 4.86 10.81
N THR A 281 32.64 5.21 9.73
CA THR A 281 31.89 6.46 9.66
C THR A 281 30.52 6.25 10.29
N GLN A 282 30.42 6.62 11.57
CA GLN A 282 29.15 6.78 12.27
C GLN A 282 28.33 7.87 11.57
N SER A 283 27.33 7.42 10.79
CA SER A 283 26.28 8.28 10.26
C SER A 283 25.50 8.91 11.41
N THR A 284 25.66 10.23 11.60
CA THR A 284 24.91 11.08 12.53
C THR A 284 23.52 11.45 11.99
N GLY A 285 22.90 10.56 11.20
CA GLY A 285 21.54 10.72 10.68
C GLY A 285 20.50 10.51 11.78
N ARG A 286 20.31 11.51 12.65
CA ARG A 286 19.26 11.53 13.66
C ARG A 286 17.91 11.51 12.95
N LYS A 287 17.22 10.36 12.96
CA LYS A 287 15.81 10.25 12.53
C LYS A 287 14.98 11.24 13.33
N VAL A 288 14.53 12.29 12.67
CA VAL A 288 13.53 13.21 13.22
C VAL A 288 12.18 12.54 13.02
N ASP A 289 11.66 11.90 14.07
CA ASP A 289 10.27 11.48 14.09
C ASP A 289 9.39 12.73 14.04
N ILE A 290 8.80 12.98 12.88
CA ILE A 290 7.80 14.01 12.68
C ILE A 290 6.51 13.52 13.35
N ARG A 291 6.39 13.78 14.66
CA ARG A 291 5.11 13.69 15.37
C ARG A 291 4.21 14.80 14.82
N LEU A 292 3.29 14.44 13.93
CA LEU A 292 2.17 15.28 13.52
C LEU A 292 1.33 15.61 14.75
N ARG A 293 1.55 16.80 15.34
CA ARG A 293 0.65 17.36 16.35
C ARG A 293 -0.70 17.61 15.67
N ARG A 294 -1.70 16.75 15.96
CA ARG A 294 -3.11 17.06 15.72
C ARG A 294 -3.44 18.36 16.45
N ARG A 295 -3.69 19.44 15.71
CA ARG A 295 -4.37 20.62 16.26
C ARG A 295 -5.82 20.22 16.50
N GLY A 296 -6.22 20.13 17.77
CA GLY A 296 -7.63 20.04 18.13
C GLY A 296 -8.34 21.34 17.76
N LEU A 297 -9.49 21.24 17.09
CA LEU A 297 -10.45 22.35 17.00
C LEU A 297 -10.91 22.69 18.42
N LYS A 298 -10.82 23.96 18.80
CA LYS A 298 -11.52 24.49 19.98
C LYS A 298 -13.01 24.55 19.63
N SER A 299 -13.87 23.97 20.44
CA SER A 299 -15.29 24.33 20.44
C SER A 299 -15.45 25.61 21.22
N GLU A 300 -16.01 26.63 20.59
CA GLU A 300 -16.50 27.83 21.27
C GLU A 300 -17.76 27.46 22.07
N ILE A 301 -17.83 27.96 23.31
CA ILE A 301 -19.03 28.04 24.14
C ILE A 301 -19.41 29.52 24.18
#